data_AF-A0A6U0HFA6-F1
#
_entry.id   AF-A0A6U0HFA6-F1
#
_cell.length_a   1.000
_cell.length_b   1.000
_cell.length_c   1.000
_cell.angle_alpha   90.00
_cell.angle_beta   90.00
_cell.angle_gamma   90.00
#
_symmetry.space_group_name_H-M   'P 1'
#
loop_
_entity.id
_entity.type
_entity.pdbx_description
1 polymer ?
#
loop_
_entity_poly.entity_id
_entity_poly.type
_entity_poly.pdbx_seq_one_letter_code
_entity_poly.pdbx_strand_id
1 'polypeptide(L)'
;SGSSTEDIQRAIGYGVIKMNIDTDTQWSYWEGIKDFENKYHDYLQGQIGNPEGPEKPNKKYYDPRECMRAAEVNTVKRLEAAFADLKCQNILGLGQVEEAQNVLGPRRGGLPV
;
A
#
# COMPACT_ATOMS: atom_id res chain seq x y z
N SER A 1 0.48 11.66 -13.70
CA SER A 1 0.31 12.12 -12.30
C SER A 1 -0.16 13.55 -12.30
N GLY A 2 -1.23 13.88 -11.55
CA GLY A 2 -1.72 15.26 -11.37
C GLY A 2 -2.78 15.77 -12.36
N SER A 3 -3.25 14.96 -13.31
CA SER A 3 -4.41 15.31 -14.15
C SER A 3 -5.71 15.24 -13.36
N SER A 4 -6.67 16.11 -13.69
CA SER A 4 -8.02 16.04 -13.13
C SER A 4 -8.76 14.78 -13.60
N THR A 5 -9.73 14.30 -12.81
CA THR A 5 -10.58 13.17 -13.21
C THR A 5 -11.34 13.49 -14.51
N GLU A 6 -11.76 14.74 -14.71
CA GLU A 6 -12.46 15.19 -15.92
C GLU A 6 -11.58 15.09 -17.18
N ASP A 7 -10.29 15.46 -17.08
CA ASP A 7 -9.34 15.34 -18.20
C ASP A 7 -9.09 13.86 -18.54
N ILE A 8 -8.94 13.01 -17.54
CA ILE A 8 -8.74 11.56 -17.72
C ILE A 8 -9.95 10.96 -18.46
N GLN A 9 -11.17 11.25 -18.00
CA GLN A 9 -12.38 10.71 -18.62
C GLN A 9 -12.60 11.21 -20.05
N ARG A 10 -12.26 12.47 -20.32
CA ARG A 10 -12.32 13.03 -21.68
C ARG A 10 -11.32 12.33 -22.60
N ALA A 11 -10.10 12.10 -22.14
CA ALA A 11 -9.07 11.40 -22.90
C ALA A 11 -9.46 9.96 -23.23
N ILE A 12 -10.14 9.26 -22.31
CA ILE A 12 -10.72 7.93 -22.57
C ILE A 12 -11.75 8.00 -23.71
N GLY A 13 -12.60 9.04 -23.73
CA GLY A 13 -13.55 9.29 -24.82
C GLY A 13 -12.89 9.50 -26.20
N TYR A 14 -11.59 9.85 -26.22
CA TYR A 14 -10.79 9.99 -27.43
C TYR A 14 -9.98 8.74 -27.80
N GLY A 15 -10.19 7.61 -27.10
CA GLY A 15 -9.56 6.34 -27.42
C GLY A 15 -8.24 6.06 -26.70
N VAL A 16 -7.94 6.77 -25.61
CA VAL A 16 -6.82 6.40 -24.73
C VAL A 16 -7.11 5.06 -24.04
N ILE A 17 -6.22 4.10 -24.22
CA ILE A 17 -6.32 2.74 -23.63
C ILE A 17 -5.26 2.46 -22.55
N LYS A 18 -4.35 3.40 -22.30
CA LYS A 18 -3.24 3.26 -21.36
C LYS A 18 -2.85 4.63 -20.80
N MET A 19 -2.80 4.74 -19.47
CA MET A 19 -2.26 5.90 -18.78
C MET A 19 -1.03 5.48 -17.97
N ASN A 20 0.08 6.20 -18.12
CA ASN A 20 1.26 5.98 -17.28
C ASN A 20 1.07 6.66 -15.91
N ILE A 21 1.48 5.96 -14.86
CA ILE A 21 1.57 6.48 -13.50
C ILE A 21 2.93 6.06 -12.94
N ASP A 22 3.65 7.01 -12.34
CA ASP A 22 4.97 6.74 -11.78
C ASP A 22 5.21 7.56 -10.51
N THR A 23 5.25 8.88 -10.60
CA THR A 23 5.49 9.76 -9.43
C THR A 23 4.47 9.55 -8.31
N ASP A 24 3.20 9.30 -8.64
CA ASP A 24 2.16 9.07 -7.64
C ASP A 24 2.37 7.72 -6.92
N THR A 25 2.80 6.69 -7.65
CA THR A 25 3.13 5.39 -7.07
C THR A 25 4.41 5.47 -6.24
N GLN A 26 5.44 6.18 -6.71
CA GLN A 26 6.67 6.44 -5.95
C GLN A 26 6.37 7.14 -4.62
N TRP A 27 5.55 8.20 -4.66
CA TRP A 27 5.14 8.92 -3.45
C TRP A 27 4.35 8.03 -2.50
N SER A 28 3.32 7.33 -2.98
CA SER A 28 2.51 6.46 -2.13
C SER A 28 3.32 5.33 -1.47
N TYR A 29 4.33 4.80 -2.18
CA TYR A 29 5.19 3.74 -1.65
C TYR A 29 6.07 4.28 -0.52
N TRP A 30 6.73 5.42 -0.76
CA TRP A 30 7.51 6.11 0.26
C TRP A 30 6.66 6.48 1.47
N GLU A 31 5.48 7.04 1.24
CA GLU A 31 4.55 7.45 2.30
C GLU A 31 4.19 6.27 3.21
N GLY A 32 3.94 5.08 2.65
CA GLY A 32 3.66 3.89 3.46
C GLY A 32 4.84 3.47 4.36
N ILE A 33 6.09 3.63 3.89
CA ILE A 33 7.29 3.41 4.73
C ILE A 33 7.38 4.48 5.80
N LYS A 34 7.23 5.75 5.42
CA LYS A 34 7.32 6.91 6.32
C LYS A 34 6.29 6.80 7.44
N ASP A 35 5.05 6.43 7.13
CA ASP A 35 3.98 6.31 8.11
C ASP A 35 4.18 5.08 9.02
N PHE A 36 4.74 3.99 8.49
CA PHE A 36 5.17 2.85 9.31
C PHE A 36 6.26 3.24 10.31
N GLU A 37 7.28 3.97 9.84
CA GLU A 37 8.38 4.47 10.67
C GLU A 37 7.85 5.40 11.75
N ASN A 38 7.02 6.39 11.39
CA ASN A 38 6.40 7.30 12.36
C ASN A 38 5.61 6.56 13.44
N LYS A 39 4.86 5.52 13.05
CA LYS A 39 4.04 4.72 13.98
C LYS A 39 4.88 3.87 14.94
N TYR A 40 6.01 3.34 14.46
CA TYR A 40 6.85 2.40 15.21
C TYR A 40 8.23 2.97 15.53
N HIS A 41 8.38 4.29 15.51
CA HIS A 41 9.66 4.99 15.61
C HIS A 41 10.51 4.45 16.76
N ASP A 42 9.95 4.41 17.96
CA ASP A 42 10.64 3.96 19.18
C ASP A 42 11.02 2.46 19.16
N TYR A 43 10.36 1.66 18.31
CA TYR A 43 10.64 0.23 18.14
C TYR A 43 11.68 -0.04 17.05
N LEU A 44 12.10 0.98 16.29
CA LEU A 44 13.02 0.84 15.16
C LEU A 44 14.44 1.34 15.44
N GLN A 45 14.69 1.89 16.64
CA GLN A 45 15.99 2.46 17.01
C GLN A 45 17.05 1.40 17.38
N GLY A 46 16.64 0.17 17.68
CA GLY A 46 17.54 -0.90 18.08
C GLY A 46 16.91 -2.28 17.97
N GLN A 47 17.73 -3.33 18.00
CA GLN A 47 17.23 -4.70 17.94
C GLN A 47 16.51 -5.13 19.24
N ILE A 48 16.94 -4.57 20.37
CA ILE A 48 16.42 -4.82 21.71
C ILE A 48 16.24 -3.46 22.38
N GLY A 49 15.18 -3.33 23.18
CA GLY A 49 14.81 -2.12 23.90
C GLY A 49 13.77 -1.31 23.14
N ASN A 50 12.62 -1.11 23.78
CA ASN A 50 11.49 -0.34 23.24
C ASN A 50 10.64 0.22 24.40
N PRO A 51 9.55 0.97 24.13
CA PRO A 51 8.69 1.53 25.18
C PRO A 51 8.05 0.49 26.13
N GLU A 52 7.99 -0.79 25.75
CA GLU A 52 7.50 -1.88 26.59
C GLU A 52 8.59 -2.45 27.53
N GLY A 53 9.86 -2.07 27.34
CA GLY A 53 10.96 -2.39 28.25
C GLY A 53 12.33 -2.51 27.56
N PRO A 54 13.43 -2.37 28.34
CA PRO A 54 14.81 -2.38 27.81
C PRO A 54 15.24 -3.73 27.24
N GLU A 55 14.63 -4.85 27.67
CA GLU A 55 14.97 -6.20 27.22
C GLU A 55 14.02 -6.75 26.14
N LYS A 56 13.07 -5.93 25.65
CA LYS A 56 12.06 -6.38 24.69
C LYS A 56 12.62 -6.40 23.26
N PRO A 57 12.40 -7.49 22.49
CA PRO A 57 12.91 -7.60 21.13
C PRO A 57 12.03 -6.86 20.10
N ASN A 58 12.67 -6.21 19.15
CA ASN A 58 12.00 -5.43 18.10
C ASN A 58 11.87 -6.14 16.76
N LYS A 59 12.24 -7.43 16.68
CA LYS A 59 12.26 -8.18 15.42
C LYS A 59 10.98 -8.07 14.61
N LYS A 60 9.81 -8.10 15.25
CA LYS A 60 8.52 -8.00 14.57
C LYS A 60 8.24 -6.63 13.94
N TYR A 61 9.03 -5.60 14.23
CA TYR A 61 8.89 -4.25 13.67
C TYR A 61 9.95 -3.97 12.60
N TYR A 62 11.23 -4.29 12.87
CA TYR A 62 12.31 -4.01 11.91
C TYR A 62 12.45 -5.06 10.80
N ASP A 63 11.71 -6.17 10.86
CA ASP A 63 11.68 -7.14 9.78
C ASP A 63 11.27 -6.43 8.49
N PRO A 64 12.12 -6.40 7.43
CA PRO A 64 11.87 -5.58 6.24
C PRO A 64 10.53 -5.85 5.58
N ARG A 65 10.01 -7.06 5.77
CA ARG A 65 8.73 -7.51 5.22
C ARG A 65 7.54 -6.74 5.80
N GLU A 66 7.70 -6.11 6.97
CA GLU A 66 6.63 -5.35 7.63
C GLU A 66 6.54 -3.94 7.06
N CYS A 67 7.65 -3.20 6.98
CA CYS A 67 7.65 -1.85 6.39
C CYS A 67 7.40 -1.89 4.87
N MET A 68 7.95 -2.88 4.15
CA MET A 68 7.64 -3.07 2.73
C MET A 68 6.16 -3.40 2.51
N ARG A 69 5.55 -4.20 3.39
CA ARG A 69 4.12 -4.49 3.27
C ARG A 69 3.26 -3.24 3.50
N ALA A 70 3.64 -2.38 4.44
CA ALA A 70 2.96 -1.10 4.65
C ALA A 70 3.03 -0.20 3.39
N ALA A 71 4.19 -0.15 2.75
CA ALA A 71 4.39 0.54 1.47
C ALA A 71 3.48 -0.01 0.36
N GLU A 72 3.49 -1.33 0.16
CA GLU A 72 2.63 -2.02 -0.82
C GLU A 72 1.15 -1.73 -0.59
N VAL A 73 0.67 -1.84 0.64
CA VAL A 73 -0.74 -1.60 0.99
C VAL A 73 -1.13 -0.15 0.67
N ASN A 74 -0.26 0.82 0.97
CA ASN A 74 -0.54 2.21 0.63
C ASN A 74 -0.56 2.44 -0.89
N THR A 75 0.38 1.84 -1.63
CA THR A 75 0.41 1.92 -3.09
C THR A 75 -0.78 1.22 -3.74
N VAL A 76 -1.27 0.10 -3.21
CA VAL A 76 -2.49 -0.56 -3.69
C VAL A 76 -3.69 0.37 -3.57
N LYS A 77 -3.85 1.09 -2.45
CA LYS A 77 -4.92 2.09 -2.30
C LYS A 77 -4.80 3.22 -3.32
N ARG A 78 -3.58 3.70 -3.60
CA ARG A 78 -3.35 4.72 -4.63
C ARG A 78 -3.69 4.22 -6.02
N LEU A 79 -3.34 2.97 -6.33
CA LEU A 79 -3.66 2.32 -7.60
C LEU A 79 -5.16 2.09 -7.75
N GLU A 80 -5.86 1.69 -6.69
CA GLU A 80 -7.31 1.51 -6.69
C GLU A 80 -8.03 2.80 -7.14
N ALA A 81 -7.63 3.95 -6.62
CA ALA A 81 -8.12 5.25 -7.08
C ALA A 81 -7.83 5.49 -8.57
N ALA A 82 -6.62 5.16 -9.05
CA ALA A 82 -6.28 5.29 -10.47
C ALA A 82 -7.12 4.37 -11.36
N PHE A 83 -7.41 3.13 -10.92
CA PHE A 83 -8.31 2.22 -11.62
C PHE A 83 -9.74 2.76 -11.68
N ALA A 84 -10.22 3.40 -10.61
CA ALA A 84 -11.53 4.05 -10.58
C ALA A 84 -11.59 5.22 -11.59
N ASP A 85 -10.59 6.11 -11.58
CA ASP A 85 -10.49 7.23 -12.52
C ASP A 85 -10.49 6.76 -13.99
N LEU A 86 -9.84 5.61 -14.26
CA LEU A 86 -9.77 5.00 -15.58
C LEU A 86 -11.01 4.18 -15.97
N LYS A 87 -12.02 4.06 -15.11
CA LYS A 87 -13.20 3.21 -15.29
C LYS A 87 -12.84 1.73 -15.51
N CYS A 88 -11.79 1.26 -14.84
CA CYS A 88 -11.25 -0.10 -14.97
C CYS A 88 -11.50 -0.97 -13.73
N GLN A 89 -12.61 -0.76 -13.03
CA GLN A 89 -13.02 -1.59 -11.88
C GLN A 89 -14.12 -2.58 -12.31
N ASN A 90 -14.03 -3.83 -11.85
CA ASN A 90 -15.00 -4.89 -12.11
C ASN A 90 -15.28 -5.20 -13.60
N ILE A 91 -14.30 -4.97 -14.48
CA ILE A 91 -14.45 -5.13 -15.93
C ILE A 91 -14.12 -6.54 -16.47
N LEU A 92 -13.73 -7.48 -15.60
CA LEU A 92 -13.34 -8.84 -16.00
C LEU A 92 -14.53 -9.80 -16.15
N GLY A 93 -15.75 -9.38 -15.77
CA GLY A 93 -16.93 -10.24 -15.84
C GLY A 93 -16.95 -11.39 -14.82
N LEU A 94 -16.14 -11.30 -13.76
CA LEU A 94 -15.99 -12.36 -12.74
C LEU A 94 -17.07 -12.36 -11.66
N GLY A 95 -18.13 -11.54 -11.79
CA GLY A 95 -19.18 -11.42 -10.78
C GLY A 95 -18.81 -10.51 -9.60
N GLN A 96 -19.45 -10.71 -8.45
CA GLN A 96 -19.12 -9.97 -7.24
C GLN A 96 -17.70 -10.31 -6.78
N VAL A 97 -16.92 -9.27 -6.46
CA VAL A 97 -15.59 -9.43 -5.88
C VAL A 97 -15.75 -9.83 -4.42
N GLU A 98 -15.24 -11.00 -4.06
CA GLU A 98 -15.08 -11.38 -2.66
C GLU A 98 -13.85 -10.68 -2.06
N GLU A 99 -13.90 -10.42 -0.76
CA GLU A 99 -12.76 -9.82 -0.05
C GLU A 99 -11.55 -10.75 -0.16
N ALA A 100 -10.40 -10.20 -0.55
CA ALA A 100 -9.19 -10.98 -0.75
C ALA A 100 -8.76 -11.63 0.57
N GLN A 101 -8.80 -12.96 0.63
CA GLN A 101 -8.37 -13.72 1.80
C GLN A 101 -6.91 -14.13 1.68
N ASN A 102 -6.17 -14.02 2.80
CA ASN A 102 -4.84 -14.60 2.89
C ASN A 102 -4.94 -16.12 3.01
N VAL A 103 -4.73 -16.82 1.90
CA VAL A 103 -4.76 -18.29 1.83
C VAL A 103 -3.70 -19.00 2.67
N LEU A 104 -2.66 -18.30 3.11
CA LEU A 104 -1.61 -18.82 3.97
C LEU A 104 -1.85 -18.52 5.46
N GLY A 105 -2.94 -17.80 5.79
CA GLY A 105 -3.25 -17.33 7.14
C GLY A 105 -2.35 -16.19 7.62
N PRO A 106 -2.64 -15.61 8.80
CA PRO A 106 -1.83 -14.54 9.37
C PRO A 106 -0.41 -15.03 9.62
N ARG A 107 0.57 -14.20 9.24
CA ARG A 107 1.98 -14.51 9.47
C ARG A 107 2.22 -14.69 10.97
N ARG A 108 2.77 -15.83 11.38
CA ARG A 108 3.20 -16.02 12.78
C ARG A 108 4.20 -14.93 13.20
N GLY A 109 3.81 -14.13 14.18
CA GLY A 109 4.64 -13.08 14.76
C GLY A 109 4.85 -11.84 13.89
N GLY A 110 4.14 -11.70 12.76
CA GLY A 110 4.10 -10.45 11.99
C GLY A 110 3.15 -9.44 12.63
N LEU A 111 3.26 -8.18 12.24
CA LEU A 111 2.29 -7.17 12.64
C LEU A 111 0.96 -7.41 11.91
N PRO A 112 -0.17 -6.94 12.47
CA PRO A 112 -1.43 -6.92 11.74
C PRO A 112 -1.23 -6.08 10.47
N VAL A 113 -1.68 -6.63 9.34
CA VAL A 113 -1.78 -5.91 8.05
C VAL A 113 -3.09 -5.15 8.01
#